data_AF-A0A1E1F2P0-F1
#
_entry.id   AF-A0A1E1F2P0-F1
#
_cell.length_a   1.000
_cell.length_b   1.000
_cell.length_c   1.000
_cell.angle_alpha   90.00
_cell.angle_beta   90.00
_cell.angle_gamma   90.00
#
_symmetry.space_group_name_H-M   'P 1'
#
loop_
_entity.id
_entity.type
_entity.pdbx_description
1 polymer ?
#
loop_
_entity_poly.entity_id
_entity_poly.type
_entity_poly.pdbx_seq_one_letter_code
_entity_poly.pdbx_strand_id
1 'polypeptide(L)'
;MSKETLGYPTRTEAVIALAAQGLTNREIGEKIGIAASTVAALAASAQRAKTIRRAPATTPKRGRYGMPTAQLETKIMDLYEAGLTRDQIAARLNIRRESADKIIGYMRIGRSDQATGAKAIAHASAMLLAAIRRHHPERCA
;
A
#
# COMPACT_ATOMS: atom_id res chain seq x y z
N MET A 1 -1.68 20.73 37.27
CA MET A 1 -0.96 19.60 37.90
C MET A 1 -0.20 18.84 36.81
N SER A 2 0.94 19.39 36.40
CA SER A 2 1.83 18.84 35.38
C SER A 2 2.60 17.69 36.05
N LYS A 3 2.32 16.44 35.68
CA LYS A 3 2.95 15.28 36.32
C LYS A 3 4.43 15.22 35.92
N GLU A 4 5.29 15.03 36.92
CA GLU A 4 6.74 14.97 36.78
C GLU A 4 7.12 13.79 35.89
N THR A 5 7.66 14.09 34.71
CA THR A 5 8.28 13.08 33.86
C THR A 5 9.66 12.67 34.35
N LEU A 6 10.05 13.02 35.58
CA LEU A 6 11.33 12.64 36.21
C LEU A 6 12.57 12.90 35.32
N GLY A 7 12.53 13.95 34.51
CA GLY A 7 13.60 14.29 33.56
C GLY A 7 13.54 13.59 32.19
N TYR A 8 12.57 12.69 31.98
CA TYR A 8 12.30 12.09 30.67
C TYR A 8 11.46 13.02 29.78
N PRO A 9 11.63 12.95 28.45
CA PRO A 9 10.92 13.84 27.53
C PRO A 9 9.43 13.50 27.44
N THR A 10 9.03 12.25 27.73
CA THR A 10 7.62 11.86 27.79
C THR A 10 7.32 10.95 28.97
N ARG A 11 6.06 10.96 29.44
CA ARG A 11 5.57 10.04 30.49
C ARG A 11 5.72 8.57 30.09
N THR A 12 5.54 8.26 28.81
CA THR A 12 5.70 6.91 28.28
C THR A 12 7.16 6.46 28.38
N GLU A 13 8.12 7.34 28.10
CA GLU A 13 9.54 7.02 28.27
C GLU A 13 9.93 6.84 29.73
N ALA A 14 9.41 7.67 30.64
CA ALA A 14 9.61 7.47 32.08
C ALA A 14 9.12 6.09 32.55
N VAL A 15 7.92 5.69 32.12
CA VAL A 15 7.36 4.36 32.45
C VAL A 15 8.23 3.22 31.88
N ILE A 16 8.70 3.34 30.63
CA ILE A 16 9.55 2.31 30.01
C ILE A 16 10.89 2.20 30.74
N ALA A 17 11.51 3.33 31.09
CA ALA A 17 12.80 3.36 31.77
C ALA A 17 12.71 2.74 33.17
N LEU A 18 11.67 3.07 33.95
CA LEU A 18 11.46 2.48 35.27
C LEU A 18 11.05 1.00 35.20
N ALA A 19 10.27 0.60 34.19
CA ALA A 19 9.96 -0.81 33.95
C ALA A 19 11.22 -1.62 33.58
N ALA A 20 12.16 -1.03 32.83
CA ALA A 20 13.44 -1.64 32.50
C ALA A 20 14.36 -1.80 33.73
N GLN A 21 14.16 -0.99 34.77
CA GLN A 21 14.84 -1.12 36.07
C GLN A 21 14.21 -2.20 36.97
N GLY A 22 13.14 -2.87 36.52
CA GLY A 22 12.49 -3.95 37.25
C GLY A 22 11.42 -3.52 38.27
N LEU A 23 11.03 -2.24 38.28
CA LEU A 23 9.95 -1.76 39.16
C LEU A 23 8.58 -2.29 38.71
N THR A 24 7.71 -2.54 39.68
CA THR A 24 6.31 -2.92 39.42
C THR A 24 5.47 -1.72 38.99
N ASN A 25 4.38 -1.98 38.26
CA ASN A 25 3.47 -0.91 37.80
C ASN A 25 2.93 -0.03 38.93
N ARG A 26 2.81 -0.57 40.15
CA ARG A 26 2.36 0.17 41.33
C ARG A 26 3.43 1.18 41.79
N GLU A 27 4.66 0.73 41.95
CA GLU A 27 5.79 1.57 42.37
C GLU A 27 6.12 2.65 41.33
N ILE A 28 6.01 2.31 40.04
CA ILE A 28 6.13 3.28 38.93
C ILE A 28 5.04 4.35 39.03
N GLY A 29 3.80 3.92 39.34
CA GLY A 29 2.67 4.81 39.51
C GLY A 29 2.86 5.78 40.68
N GLU A 30 3.36 5.30 41.80
CA GLU A 30 3.70 6.10 42.99
C GLU A 30 4.82 7.11 42.69
N LYS A 31 5.86 6.70 41.96
CA LYS A 31 6.98 7.59 41.58
C LYS A 31 6.60 8.70 40.60
N ILE A 32 5.72 8.42 39.64
CA ILE A 32 5.32 9.38 38.59
C ILE A 32 4.02 10.14 38.97
N GLY A 33 3.33 9.69 40.02
CA GLY A 33 2.01 10.22 40.41
C GLY A 33 0.90 9.85 39.43
N ILE A 34 0.92 8.65 38.85
CA ILE A 34 -0.11 8.12 37.95
C ILE A 34 -0.69 6.80 38.45
N ALA A 35 -1.95 6.52 38.14
CA ALA A 35 -2.56 5.26 38.53
C ALA A 35 -1.85 4.07 37.87
N ALA A 36 -1.71 2.96 38.59
CA ALA A 36 -1.08 1.73 38.08
C ALA A 36 -1.75 1.21 36.78
N SER A 37 -3.06 1.42 36.62
CA SER A 37 -3.79 1.12 35.38
C SER A 37 -3.31 1.96 34.19
N THR A 38 -2.96 3.22 34.43
CA THR A 38 -2.40 4.12 33.41
C THR A 38 -0.99 3.68 33.04
N VAL A 39 -0.17 3.26 34.01
CA VAL A 39 1.16 2.69 33.76
C VAL A 39 1.07 1.47 32.85
N ALA A 40 0.18 0.53 33.17
CA ALA A 40 -0.04 -0.68 32.37
C ALA A 40 -0.47 -0.36 30.93
N ALA A 41 -1.38 0.61 30.76
CA ALA A 41 -1.84 1.05 29.44
C ALA A 41 -0.70 1.67 28.61
N LEU A 42 0.15 2.51 29.22
CA LEU A 42 1.28 3.16 28.57
C LEU A 42 2.35 2.14 28.15
N ALA A 43 2.69 1.20 29.02
CA ALA A 43 3.63 0.12 28.72
C ALA A 43 3.12 -0.72 27.53
N ALA A 44 1.88 -1.21 27.60
CA ALA A 44 1.27 -1.99 26.53
C ALA A 44 1.22 -1.22 25.19
N SER A 45 0.92 0.07 25.22
CA SER A 45 0.92 0.93 24.04
C SER A 45 2.32 1.08 23.43
N ALA A 46 3.35 1.27 24.27
CA ALA A 46 4.73 1.37 23.83
C ALA A 46 5.23 0.07 23.17
N GLN A 47 4.90 -1.10 23.76
CA GLN A 47 5.22 -2.39 23.17
C GLN A 47 4.55 -2.59 21.80
N ARG A 48 3.26 -2.25 21.66
CA ARG A 48 2.57 -2.31 20.36
C ARG A 48 3.22 -1.40 19.32
N ALA A 49 3.54 -0.16 19.69
CA ALA A 49 4.20 0.79 18.79
C ALA A 49 5.59 0.27 18.35
N LYS A 50 6.35 -0.35 19.26
CA LYS A 50 7.65 -0.99 18.93
C LYS A 50 7.49 -2.17 17.99
N THR A 51 6.45 -2.99 18.15
CA THR A 51 6.15 -4.11 17.25
C THR A 51 5.75 -3.63 15.86
N ILE A 52 4.89 -2.61 15.76
CA ILE A 52 4.48 -2.04 14.46
C ILE A 52 5.68 -1.47 13.70
N ARG A 53 6.58 -0.75 14.39
CA ARG A 53 7.79 -0.18 13.77
C ARG A 53 8.82 -1.24 13.34
N ARG A 54 8.80 -2.43 13.92
CA ARG A 54 9.70 -3.54 13.60
C ARG A 54 9.11 -4.54 12.61
N ALA A 55 7.81 -4.45 12.33
CA ALA A 55 7.21 -5.28 11.31
C ALA A 55 7.83 -4.89 9.95
N PRO A 56 8.38 -5.85 9.18
CA PRO A 56 8.84 -5.57 7.83
C PRO A 56 7.68 -4.95 7.04
N ALA A 57 7.98 -3.90 6.27
CA ALA A 57 7.01 -3.22 5.42
C ALA A 57 6.30 -4.29 4.57
N THR A 58 5.07 -4.61 4.96
CA THR A 58 4.13 -5.50 4.28
C THR A 58 4.79 -6.60 3.45
N THR A 59 5.14 -7.75 4.06
CA THR A 59 5.35 -8.95 3.24
C THR A 59 4.12 -9.10 2.35
N PRO A 60 4.24 -9.06 1.02
CA PRO A 60 3.07 -9.10 0.16
C PRO A 60 2.30 -10.35 0.51
N LYS A 61 1.02 -10.20 0.88
CA LYS A 61 0.16 -11.34 1.21
C LYS A 61 0.28 -12.32 0.03
N ARG A 62 0.89 -13.49 0.27
CA ARG A 62 0.97 -14.54 -0.74
C ARG A 62 -0.47 -14.83 -1.14
N GLY A 63 -0.80 -14.60 -2.41
CA GLY A 63 -2.14 -14.83 -2.91
C GLY A 63 -2.46 -16.33 -2.94
N ARG A 64 -3.65 -16.66 -3.46
CA ARG A 64 -4.15 -18.04 -3.60
C ARG A 64 -3.14 -19.01 -4.24
N TYR A 65 -2.24 -18.50 -5.09
CA TYR A 65 -1.26 -19.28 -5.85
C TYR A 65 0.17 -19.14 -5.33
N GLY A 66 0.35 -18.75 -4.06
CA GLY A 66 1.68 -18.65 -3.43
C GLY A 66 2.53 -17.46 -3.89
N MET A 67 2.03 -16.67 -4.85
CA MET A 67 2.66 -15.46 -5.37
C MET A 67 1.76 -14.23 -5.19
N PRO A 68 2.31 -13.01 -5.19
CA PRO A 68 1.53 -11.77 -5.20
C PRO A 68 0.65 -11.68 -6.45
N THR A 69 -0.53 -11.06 -6.32
CA THR A 69 -1.49 -10.91 -7.43
C THR A 69 -0.88 -10.18 -8.62
N ALA A 70 -0.13 -9.09 -8.39
CA ALA A 70 0.55 -8.35 -9.44
C ALA A 70 1.56 -9.22 -10.22
N GLN A 71 2.31 -10.07 -9.51
CA GLN A 71 3.26 -10.98 -10.15
C GLN A 71 2.56 -12.05 -10.99
N LEU A 72 1.40 -12.53 -10.53
CA LEU A 72 0.57 -13.47 -11.29
C LEU A 72 0.03 -12.81 -12.57
N GLU A 73 -0.49 -11.59 -12.46
CA GLU A 73 -0.98 -10.82 -13.59
C GLU A 73 0.11 -10.63 -14.63
N THR A 74 1.29 -10.12 -14.25
CA THR A 74 2.43 -9.94 -15.18
C THR A 74 2.78 -11.23 -15.92
N LYS A 75 2.90 -12.36 -15.21
CA LYS A 75 3.21 -13.65 -15.86
C LYS A 75 2.12 -14.11 -16.84
N ILE A 76 0.85 -13.85 -16.54
CA ILE A 76 -0.25 -14.16 -17.45
C ILE A 76 -0.17 -13.28 -18.69
N MET A 77 0.20 -11.99 -18.55
CA MET A 77 0.40 -11.08 -19.67
C MET A 77 1.55 -11.54 -20.57
N ASP A 78 2.72 -11.83 -19.99
CA ASP A 78 3.91 -12.27 -20.74
C ASP A 78 3.61 -13.53 -21.56
N LEU A 79 2.92 -14.51 -20.97
CA LEU A 79 2.55 -15.75 -21.66
C LEU A 79 1.47 -15.53 -22.73
N TYR A 80 0.56 -14.59 -22.51
CA TYR A 80 -0.46 -14.24 -23.50
C TYR A 80 0.13 -13.47 -24.68
N GLU A 81 1.08 -12.56 -24.44
CA GLU A 81 1.85 -11.87 -25.49
C GLU A 81 2.73 -12.84 -26.29
N ALA A 82 3.28 -13.87 -25.65
CA ALA A 82 3.96 -14.98 -26.31
C ALA A 82 3.02 -15.88 -27.16
N GLY A 83 1.72 -15.59 -27.19
CA GLY A 83 0.73 -16.27 -28.04
C GLY A 83 0.21 -17.60 -27.47
N LEU A 84 0.48 -17.91 -26.19
CA LEU A 84 -0.05 -19.12 -25.58
C LEU A 84 -1.57 -19.03 -25.42
N THR A 85 -2.24 -20.16 -25.57
CA THR A 85 -3.69 -20.24 -25.35
C THR A 85 -4.00 -20.18 -23.86
N ARG A 86 -5.22 -19.73 -23.52
CA ARG A 86 -5.69 -19.60 -22.13
C ARG A 86 -5.50 -20.89 -21.32
N ASP A 87 -5.70 -22.04 -21.96
CA ASP A 87 -5.56 -23.36 -21.34
C ASP A 87 -4.10 -23.72 -21.08
N GLN A 88 -3.20 -23.36 -22.00
CA GLN A 88 -1.76 -23.54 -21.85
C GLN A 88 -1.19 -22.64 -20.74
N ILE A 89 -1.67 -21.40 -20.63
CA ILE A 89 -1.31 -20.47 -19.55
C ILE A 89 -1.77 -21.03 -18.20
N ALA A 90 -3.02 -21.52 -18.14
CA ALA A 90 -3.58 -22.11 -16.92
C ALA A 90 -2.78 -23.33 -16.45
N ALA A 91 -2.45 -24.23 -17.37
CA ALA A 91 -1.64 -25.41 -17.09
C ALA A 91 -0.21 -25.03 -16.63
N ARG A 92 0.42 -24.05 -17.29
CA ARG A 92 1.80 -23.67 -17.03
C ARG A 92 2.00 -22.92 -15.71
N LEU A 93 1.02 -22.13 -15.30
CA LEU A 93 1.04 -21.42 -14.01
C LEU A 93 0.35 -22.19 -12.88
N ASN A 94 -0.17 -23.40 -13.16
CA ASN A 94 -0.99 -24.19 -12.25
C ASN A 94 -2.12 -23.37 -11.60
N ILE A 95 -2.80 -22.58 -12.43
CA ILE A 95 -3.92 -21.72 -12.03
C ILE A 95 -5.22 -22.22 -12.65
N ARG A 96 -6.36 -21.80 -12.07
CA ARG A 96 -7.66 -22.10 -12.65
C ARG A 96 -7.81 -21.36 -13.98
N ARG A 97 -8.39 -22.04 -14.98
CA ARG A 97 -8.73 -21.46 -16.29
C ARG A 97 -9.54 -20.17 -16.16
N GLU A 98 -10.49 -20.13 -15.24
CA GLU A 98 -11.31 -18.95 -14.95
C GLU A 98 -10.48 -17.72 -14.51
N SER A 99 -9.41 -17.94 -13.74
CA SER A 99 -8.55 -16.84 -13.28
C SER A 99 -7.75 -16.24 -14.44
N ALA A 100 -7.21 -17.11 -15.32
CA ALA A 100 -6.54 -16.67 -16.54
C ALA A 100 -7.51 -15.93 -17.47
N ASP A 101 -8.72 -16.46 -17.64
CA ASP A 101 -9.73 -15.87 -18.51
C ASP A 101 -10.21 -14.49 -18.02
N LYS A 102 -10.41 -14.32 -16.69
CA LYS A 102 -10.75 -13.01 -16.11
C LYS A 102 -9.67 -11.96 -16.35
N ILE A 103 -8.40 -12.30 -16.10
CA ILE A 103 -7.28 -11.37 -16.27
C ILE A 103 -7.14 -10.98 -17.75
N ILE A 104 -7.24 -11.95 -18.66
CA ILE A 104 -7.21 -11.69 -20.11
C ILE A 104 -8.46 -10.91 -20.57
N GLY A 105 -9.62 -11.17 -19.98
CA GLY A 105 -10.85 -10.41 -20.22
C GLY A 105 -10.71 -8.94 -19.83
N TYR A 106 -10.17 -8.66 -18.65
CA TYR A 106 -9.86 -7.29 -18.22
C TYR A 106 -8.83 -6.61 -19.13
N MET A 107 -7.83 -7.33 -19.64
CA MET A 107 -6.91 -6.78 -20.63
C MET A 107 -7.59 -6.37 -21.93
N ARG A 108 -8.56 -7.16 -22.43
CA ARG A 108 -9.28 -6.84 -23.65
C ARG A 108 -10.10 -5.56 -23.51
N ILE A 109 -10.72 -5.38 -22.35
CA ILE A 109 -11.49 -4.18 -21.99
C ILE A 109 -10.56 -2.97 -21.77
N GLY A 110 -9.45 -3.14 -21.07
CA GLY A 110 -8.47 -2.08 -20.88
C GLY A 110 -7.79 -1.64 -22.19
N ARG A 111 -7.53 -2.56 -23.12
CA ARG A 111 -6.99 -2.25 -24.45
C ARG A 111 -8.02 -1.51 -25.32
N SER A 112 -9.32 -1.80 -25.21
CA SER A 112 -10.36 -1.00 -25.87
C SER A 112 -10.49 0.41 -25.29
N ASP A 113 -10.32 0.57 -23.98
CA ASP A 113 -10.38 1.88 -23.32
C ASP A 113 -9.18 2.75 -23.70
N GLN A 114 -7.97 2.18 -23.75
CA GLN A 114 -6.76 2.88 -24.21
C GLN A 114 -6.85 3.28 -25.69
N ALA A 115 -7.38 2.40 -26.56
CA ALA A 115 -7.59 2.72 -27.97
C ALA A 115 -8.62 3.84 -28.19
N THR A 116 -9.64 3.92 -27.32
CA THR A 116 -10.68 4.96 -27.35
C THR A 116 -10.15 6.28 -26.79
N GLY A 117 -9.39 6.24 -25.69
CA GLY A 117 -8.74 7.40 -25.09
C GLY A 117 -7.72 8.06 -25.99
N ALA A 118 -6.86 7.29 -26.66
CA ALA A 118 -5.88 7.82 -27.61
C ALA A 118 -6.56 8.56 -28.80
N LYS A 119 -7.66 8.01 -29.32
CA LYS A 119 -8.48 8.67 -30.37
C LYS A 119 -9.14 9.95 -29.86
N ALA A 120 -9.66 9.94 -28.63
CA ALA A 120 -10.28 11.12 -28.03
C ALA A 120 -9.26 12.25 -27.81
N ILE A 121 -8.03 11.92 -27.35
CA ILE A 121 -6.94 12.89 -27.18
C ILE A 121 -6.50 13.46 -28.53
N ALA A 122 -6.34 12.62 -29.56
CA ALA A 122 -5.99 13.06 -30.90
C ALA A 122 -7.05 13.99 -31.52
N HIS A 123 -8.34 13.71 -31.28
CA HIS A 123 -9.43 14.56 -31.73
C HIS A 123 -9.45 15.90 -30.98
N ALA A 124 -9.27 15.87 -29.65
CA ALA A 124 -9.24 17.09 -28.84
C ALA A 124 -8.04 17.99 -29.18
N SER A 125 -6.86 17.41 -29.42
CA SER A 125 -5.68 18.17 -29.83
C SER A 125 -5.83 18.75 -31.23
N ALA A 126 -6.42 18.02 -32.18
CA ALA A 126 -6.74 18.53 -33.51
C ALA A 126 -7.74 19.71 -33.45
N MET A 127 -8.77 19.60 -32.61
CA MET A 127 -9.74 20.68 -32.37
C MET A 127 -9.08 21.93 -31.77
N LEU A 128 -8.21 21.76 -30.77
CA LEU A 128 -7.48 22.86 -30.15
C LEU A 128 -6.57 23.56 -31.18
N LEU A 129 -5.81 22.81 -31.97
CA LEU A 129 -4.95 23.35 -33.02
C LEU A 129 -5.75 24.10 -34.09
N ALA A 130 -6.91 23.58 -34.49
CA ALA A 130 -7.81 24.25 -35.43
C ALA A 130 -8.35 25.58 -34.85
N ALA A 131 -8.69 25.61 -33.56
CA ALA A 131 -9.15 26.82 -32.88
C ALA A 131 -8.04 27.87 -32.75
N ILE A 132 -6.82 27.45 -32.39
CA ILE A 132 -5.65 28.34 -32.32
C ILE A 132 -5.34 28.94 -33.69
N ARG A 133 -5.36 28.14 -34.77
CA ARG A 133 -5.17 28.64 -36.14
C ARG A 133 -6.24 29.66 -36.56
N ARG A 134 -7.48 29.50 -36.06
CA ARG A 134 -8.59 30.41 -36.38
C ARG A 134 -8.48 31.75 -35.65
N HIS A 135 -8.02 31.76 -34.39
CA HIS A 135 -8.03 32.95 -33.54
C HIS A 135 -6.65 33.62 -33.39
N HIS A 136 -5.57 32.89 -33.63
CA HIS A 136 -4.18 33.33 -33.46
C HIS A 136 -3.27 32.79 -34.58
N PRO A 137 -3.50 33.19 -35.84
CA PRO A 137 -2.70 32.72 -36.98
C PRO A 137 -1.21 33.06 -36.86
N GLU A 138 -0.86 34.14 -36.17
CA GLU A 138 0.52 34.60 -35.92
C GLU A 138 1.36 33.64 -35.07
N ARG A 139 0.71 32.72 -34.32
CA ARG A 139 1.37 31.74 -33.46
C ARG A 139 1.61 30.39 -34.13
N CYS A 140 1.23 30.24 -35.40
CA CYS A 140 1.27 28.98 -36.13
C CYS A 140 2.36 28.90 -37.22
N ALA A 141 3.36 29.79 -37.17
CA ALA A 141 4.50 29.81 -38.09
C ALA A 141 5.57 28.78 -37.75
#